data_AF-R7W9S7-F1
#
_entry.id   AF-R7W9S7-F1
#
_cell.length_a   1.000
_cell.length_b   1.000
_cell.length_c   1.000
_cell.angle_alpha   90.00
_cell.angle_beta   90.00
_cell.angle_gamma   90.00
#
_symmetry.space_group_name_H-M   'P 1'
#
loop_
_entity.id
_entity.type
_entity.pdbx_description
1 polymer ?
#
loop_
_entity_poly.entity_id
_entity_poly.type
_entity_poly.pdbx_seq_one_letter_code
_entity_poly.pdbx_strand_id
1 'polypeptide(L)'
;MALYELAVFDPSDPVLDPMWRQGITDSWGGWSISGGTVTNPGIWSYEGVAGVACFGFEAFHVMGLYGPGIWVSDPYGLTGKVQAVNLAWGAEAFVVAGTMWYGSATTPIELFGPTRYQWDQGYFQQEIYRRVSNGLAENLSLSEAWSKIAEKLAFYDYTGNNPAKGGLFRAGSIDNGDGIAVECSSPRGWFTFGHATFALLFLFGHIWHGARTLFREVFAGIDPDLDAQVEFGTFQKVGDPTTRKQAV
;
A
#
# COMPACT_ATOMS: atom_id res chain seq x y z
N MET A 1 16.40 4.47 4.67
CA MET A 1 15.47 5.10 3.71
C MET A 1 15.19 6.54 4.10
N ALA A 2 14.58 6.80 5.25
CA ALA A 2 14.25 8.15 5.73
C ALA A 2 15.43 9.17 5.72
N LEU A 3 16.64 8.80 6.17
CA LEU A 3 17.80 9.71 6.14
C LEU A 3 18.24 10.11 4.72
N TYR A 4 18.02 9.24 3.73
CA TYR A 4 18.31 9.55 2.34
C TYR A 4 17.26 10.52 1.78
N GLU A 5 15.99 10.22 2.04
CA GLU A 5 14.86 11.07 1.69
C GLU A 5 14.99 12.47 2.26
N LEU A 6 15.37 12.60 3.53
CA LEU A 6 15.66 13.88 4.19
C LEU A 6 16.74 14.69 3.45
N ALA A 7 17.80 14.00 3.01
CA ALA A 7 18.97 14.65 2.42
C ALA A 7 18.68 15.21 1.02
N VAL A 8 17.61 14.76 0.36
CA VAL A 8 17.27 15.14 -1.00
C VAL A 8 15.92 15.84 -1.15
N PHE A 9 15.12 15.94 -0.07
CA PHE A 9 13.80 16.56 -0.10
C PHE A 9 13.87 18.09 -0.15
N ASP A 10 13.09 18.69 -1.05
CA ASP A 10 12.83 20.12 -1.12
C ASP A 10 11.47 20.49 -0.48
N PRO A 11 11.44 21.16 0.68
CA PRO A 11 10.21 21.60 1.32
C PRO A 11 9.65 22.93 0.76
N SER A 12 10.26 23.53 -0.25
CA SER A 12 10.01 24.93 -0.63
C SER A 12 8.63 25.18 -1.26
N ASP A 13 8.07 24.21 -1.99
CA ASP A 13 6.78 24.34 -2.68
C ASP A 13 5.86 23.12 -2.46
N PRO A 14 5.05 23.12 -1.38
CA PRO A 14 4.10 22.03 -1.13
C PRO A 14 2.88 22.05 -2.08
N VAL A 15 2.76 23.04 -2.98
CA VAL A 15 1.66 23.17 -3.93
C VAL A 15 2.00 22.48 -5.25
N LEU A 16 3.15 22.80 -5.85
CA LEU A 16 3.56 22.27 -7.15
C LEU A 16 4.71 21.27 -7.08
N ASP A 17 5.48 21.24 -5.98
CA ASP A 17 6.51 20.24 -5.72
C ASP A 17 6.28 19.46 -4.39
N PRO A 18 5.10 18.85 -4.19
CA PRO A 18 4.83 18.05 -3.00
C PRO A 18 5.62 16.74 -2.98
N MET A 19 5.72 16.12 -1.81
CA MET A 19 6.51 14.89 -1.57
C MET A 19 6.34 13.74 -2.58
N TRP A 20 5.12 13.53 -3.10
CA TRP A 20 4.83 12.46 -4.05
C TRP A 20 5.35 12.75 -5.47
N ARG A 21 5.75 13.99 -5.77
CA ARG A 21 6.49 14.37 -6.98
C ARG A 21 7.95 13.98 -6.85
N GLN A 22 8.55 14.29 -5.70
CA GLN A 22 9.96 14.04 -5.39
C GLN A 22 10.28 12.56 -5.09
N GLY A 23 9.25 11.72 -4.90
CA GLY A 23 9.43 10.29 -4.59
C GLY A 23 9.87 10.04 -3.15
N ILE A 24 9.55 10.97 -2.25
CA ILE A 24 10.02 11.04 -0.86
C ILE A 24 8.82 10.98 0.08
N THR A 25 8.98 10.32 1.22
CA THR A 25 7.97 10.10 2.25
C THR A 25 8.57 10.21 3.67
N ASP A 26 9.12 11.38 4.11
CA ASP A 26 9.09 11.93 5.52
C ASP A 26 10.39 12.65 6.09
N SER A 27 10.30 13.52 7.16
CA SER A 27 11.43 14.40 7.70
C SER A 27 11.27 15.21 9.05
N TRP A 28 12.38 15.56 9.78
CA TRP A 28 12.58 16.42 10.99
C TRP A 28 13.25 17.77 10.64
N GLY A 29 13.26 18.19 9.38
CA GLY A 29 13.96 19.41 8.93
C GLY A 29 13.41 20.76 9.45
N GLY A 30 12.59 20.79 10.50
CA GLY A 30 12.00 22.03 11.04
C GLY A 30 10.88 22.64 10.19
N TRP A 31 10.37 21.86 9.23
CA TRP A 31 9.28 22.23 8.31
C TRP A 31 8.13 21.22 8.39
N SER A 32 6.92 21.64 7.99
CA SER A 32 5.69 20.82 7.96
C SER A 32 5.25 20.53 6.52
N ILE A 33 4.58 19.40 6.29
CA ILE A 33 3.93 19.04 5.00
C ILE A 33 2.99 20.15 4.51
N SER A 34 2.42 20.93 5.44
CA SER A 34 1.55 22.06 5.13
C SER A 34 2.30 23.38 4.84
N GLY A 35 3.63 23.37 4.69
CA GLY A 35 4.45 24.56 4.41
C GLY A 35 4.76 25.47 5.61
N GLY A 36 4.49 25.02 6.84
CA GLY A 36 4.77 25.77 8.07
C GLY A 36 6.15 25.47 8.66
N THR A 37 6.70 26.38 9.47
CA THR A 37 7.92 26.15 10.27
C THR A 37 7.59 25.58 11.65
N VAL A 38 8.34 24.58 12.10
CA VAL A 38 8.15 23.89 13.39
C VAL A 38 9.43 24.03 14.23
N THR A 39 9.35 24.75 15.34
CA THR A 39 10.49 25.08 16.22
C THR A 39 10.93 23.93 17.12
N ASN A 40 10.05 22.98 17.44
CA ASN A 40 10.40 21.76 18.17
C ASN A 40 9.42 20.64 17.82
N PRO A 41 9.76 19.74 16.88
CA PRO A 41 8.85 18.69 16.44
C PRO A 41 8.74 17.52 17.45
N GLY A 42 9.45 17.57 18.58
CA GLY A 42 9.40 16.54 19.64
C GLY A 42 9.96 15.18 19.18
N ILE A 43 9.83 14.14 20.02
CA ILE A 43 10.30 12.78 19.67
C ILE A 43 9.38 12.05 18.68
N TRP A 44 8.12 12.52 18.57
CA TRP A 44 7.06 11.97 17.71
C TRP A 44 7.05 12.60 16.32
N SER A 45 8.23 12.96 15.84
CA SER A 45 8.43 13.45 14.50
C SER A 45 8.93 12.31 13.62
N TYR A 46 8.94 12.49 12.31
CA TYR A 46 9.16 11.41 11.34
C TYR A 46 10.39 10.50 11.56
N GLU A 47 11.58 10.99 11.85
CA GLU A 47 12.80 10.21 12.15
C GLU A 47 12.72 9.43 13.47
N GLY A 48 11.92 9.89 14.43
CA GLY A 48 11.65 9.18 15.68
C GLY A 48 10.71 7.99 15.45
N VAL A 49 9.74 8.16 14.54
CA VAL A 49 8.77 7.13 14.16
C VAL A 49 9.37 6.11 13.17
N ALA A 50 10.15 6.56 12.18
CA ALA A 50 10.66 5.74 11.08
C ALA A 50 11.94 4.93 11.43
N GLY A 51 12.73 5.36 12.42
CA GLY A 51 14.01 4.71 12.76
C GLY A 51 13.95 3.69 13.91
N VAL A 52 13.10 3.92 14.91
CA VAL A 52 13.11 3.14 16.18
C VAL A 52 11.70 2.75 16.63
N ALA A 53 10.69 3.59 16.39
CA ALA A 53 9.34 3.31 16.86
C ALA A 53 8.59 2.31 15.97
N CYS A 54 8.55 2.41 14.64
CA CYS A 54 7.67 1.53 13.85
C CYS A 54 8.16 0.06 13.82
N PHE A 55 9.41 -0.17 13.39
CA PHE A 55 9.99 -1.52 13.41
C PHE A 55 10.14 -2.05 14.83
N GLY A 56 10.52 -1.21 15.79
CA GLY A 56 10.66 -1.62 17.19
C GLY A 56 9.31 -1.88 17.87
N PHE A 57 8.28 -1.10 17.58
CA PHE A 57 6.93 -1.29 18.10
C PHE A 57 6.31 -2.54 17.48
N GLU A 58 6.39 -2.73 16.17
CA GLU A 58 5.85 -3.95 15.55
C GLU A 58 6.61 -5.20 15.99
N ALA A 59 7.95 -5.21 15.84
CA ALA A 59 8.76 -6.40 16.13
C ALA A 59 8.88 -6.72 17.62
N PHE A 60 8.98 -5.71 18.50
CA PHE A 60 9.18 -5.95 19.93
C PHE A 60 7.89 -5.80 20.75
N HIS A 61 7.04 -4.81 20.46
CA HIS A 61 5.84 -4.53 21.24
C HIS A 61 4.60 -5.33 20.78
N VAL A 62 4.23 -5.27 19.50
CA VAL A 62 3.02 -5.90 18.94
C VAL A 62 3.17 -7.42 18.83
N MET A 63 4.32 -7.88 18.34
CA MET A 63 4.64 -9.32 18.24
C MET A 63 4.99 -9.96 19.59
N GLY A 64 5.14 -9.17 20.66
CA GLY A 64 5.43 -9.65 22.00
C GLY A 64 6.81 -10.28 22.20
N LEU A 65 7.80 -10.03 21.34
CA LEU A 65 9.18 -10.50 21.54
C LEU A 65 9.82 -9.90 22.80
N TYR A 66 9.55 -8.62 23.09
CA TYR A 66 10.08 -7.90 24.26
C TYR A 66 9.06 -6.91 24.87
N GLY A 67 7.79 -6.97 24.46
CA GLY A 67 6.69 -6.12 24.93
C GLY A 67 5.41 -6.92 25.15
N PRO A 68 4.34 -6.29 25.67
CA PRO A 68 3.16 -7.01 26.13
C PRO A 68 2.22 -7.49 25.01
N GLY A 69 2.41 -7.06 23.77
CA GLY A 69 1.41 -7.22 22.71
C GLY A 69 0.41 -6.06 22.69
N ILE A 70 -0.70 -6.23 21.97
CA ILE A 70 -1.79 -5.23 21.90
C ILE A 70 -3.09 -5.81 22.46
N TRP A 71 -4.08 -4.95 22.68
CA TRP A 71 -5.42 -5.40 23.08
C TRP A 71 -6.10 -6.16 21.93
N VAL A 72 -6.52 -7.39 22.19
CA VAL A 72 -7.26 -8.25 21.27
C VAL A 72 -8.54 -8.69 21.97
N SER A 73 -9.65 -8.76 21.24
CA SER A 73 -10.93 -9.23 21.77
C SER A 73 -11.61 -10.16 20.77
N ASP A 74 -12.58 -10.94 21.25
CA ASP A 74 -13.50 -11.64 20.37
C ASP A 74 -14.43 -10.65 19.63
N PRO A 75 -15.12 -11.08 18.56
CA PRO A 75 -15.97 -10.21 17.73
C PRO A 75 -17.08 -9.48 18.49
N TYR A 76 -17.46 -9.95 19.68
CA TYR A 76 -18.52 -9.36 20.51
C TYR A 76 -17.97 -8.54 21.68
N GLY A 77 -16.64 -8.41 21.80
CA GLY A 77 -16.02 -7.54 22.80
C GLY A 77 -16.06 -8.07 24.24
N LEU A 78 -16.35 -9.36 24.43
CA LEU A 78 -16.64 -9.94 25.76
C LEU A 78 -15.39 -10.46 26.48
N THR A 79 -14.32 -10.77 25.74
CA THR A 79 -13.12 -11.45 26.26
C THR A 79 -11.83 -10.72 25.91
N GLY A 80 -11.88 -9.38 25.95
CA GLY A 80 -10.73 -8.53 25.65
C GLY A 80 -9.55 -8.75 26.61
N LYS A 81 -8.35 -8.92 26.05
CA LYS A 81 -7.10 -9.06 26.79
C LYS A 81 -5.92 -8.56 25.96
N VAL A 82 -4.82 -8.25 26.63
CA VAL A 82 -3.56 -7.93 25.96
C VAL A 82 -2.88 -9.24 25.51
N GLN A 83 -2.48 -9.34 24.24
CA GLN A 83 -1.83 -10.51 23.67
C GLN A 83 -0.84 -10.15 22.56
N ALA A 84 0.24 -10.93 22.45
CA ALA A 84 1.12 -10.93 21.29
C ALA A 84 0.39 -11.35 20.01
N VAL A 85 0.67 -10.67 18.90
CA VAL A 85 0.05 -10.90 17.59
C VAL A 85 1.10 -11.41 16.60
N ASN A 86 0.85 -12.57 15.99
CA ASN A 86 1.70 -13.08 14.93
C ASN A 86 1.50 -12.28 13.64
N LEU A 87 2.60 -12.04 12.92
CA LEU A 87 2.55 -11.48 11.57
C LEU A 87 1.81 -12.45 10.65
N ALA A 88 0.73 -11.96 10.04
CA ALA A 88 0.07 -12.61 8.92
C ALA A 88 0.56 -11.94 7.63
N TRP A 89 1.11 -12.74 6.72
CA TRP A 89 1.57 -12.33 5.39
C TRP A 89 0.61 -12.84 4.29
N GLY A 90 -0.69 -12.81 4.58
CA GLY A 90 -1.76 -13.34 3.73
C GLY A 90 -2.27 -12.30 2.72
N ALA A 91 -3.59 -12.28 2.54
CA ALA A 91 -4.26 -11.41 1.56
C ALA A 91 -4.12 -9.90 1.86
N GLU A 92 -3.54 -9.52 2.99
CA GLU A 92 -3.37 -8.14 3.42
C GLU A 92 -2.52 -7.34 2.42
N ALA A 93 -1.53 -7.96 1.78
CA ALA A 93 -0.74 -7.34 0.72
C ALA A 93 -1.60 -6.97 -0.51
N PHE A 94 -2.60 -7.79 -0.85
CA PHE A 94 -3.59 -7.44 -1.88
C PHE A 94 -4.52 -6.32 -1.42
N VAL A 95 -4.92 -6.31 -0.14
CA VAL A 95 -5.76 -5.25 0.43
C VAL A 95 -5.06 -3.91 0.35
N VAL A 96 -3.80 -3.80 0.82
CA VAL A 96 -3.06 -2.52 0.79
C VAL A 96 -2.70 -2.08 -0.62
N ALA A 97 -2.42 -3.00 -1.55
CA ALA A 97 -2.26 -2.67 -2.97
C ALA A 97 -3.56 -2.11 -3.57
N GLY A 98 -4.70 -2.74 -3.25
CA GLY A 98 -6.02 -2.28 -3.69
C GLY A 98 -6.39 -0.91 -3.12
N THR A 99 -6.31 -0.72 -1.82
CA THR A 99 -6.65 0.56 -1.18
C THR A 99 -5.72 1.69 -1.63
N MET A 100 -4.44 1.41 -1.90
CA MET A 100 -3.52 2.36 -2.51
C MET A 100 -3.90 2.69 -3.95
N TRP A 101 -4.29 1.72 -4.77
CA TRP A 101 -4.61 1.99 -6.17
C TRP A 101 -5.95 2.73 -6.37
N TYR A 102 -6.99 2.31 -5.64
CA TYR A 102 -8.33 2.90 -5.73
C TYR A 102 -8.49 4.18 -4.91
N GLY A 103 -7.66 4.34 -3.88
CA GLY A 103 -7.80 5.41 -2.90
C GLY A 103 -8.73 5.01 -1.75
N SER A 104 -8.33 5.40 -0.54
CA SER A 104 -9.09 5.23 0.69
C SER A 104 -8.73 6.35 1.67
N ALA A 105 -9.40 6.40 2.83
CA ALA A 105 -9.10 7.35 3.89
C ALA A 105 -7.64 7.28 4.38
N THR A 106 -6.98 6.13 4.23
CA THR A 106 -5.58 5.94 4.67
C THR A 106 -4.55 6.19 3.56
N THR A 107 -4.98 6.53 2.34
CA THR A 107 -4.08 6.78 1.20
C THR A 107 -4.40 8.12 0.52
N PRO A 108 -4.33 9.25 1.28
CA PRO A 108 -4.74 10.56 0.79
C PRO A 108 -3.88 11.03 -0.39
N ILE A 109 -4.51 11.79 -1.29
CA ILE A 109 -3.86 12.26 -2.53
C ILE A 109 -2.74 13.28 -2.28
N GLU A 110 -2.74 13.94 -1.13
CA GLU A 110 -1.71 14.91 -0.75
C GLU A 110 -0.39 14.24 -0.37
N LEU A 111 -0.43 12.97 0.03
CA LEU A 111 0.76 12.20 0.41
C LEU A 111 1.23 11.26 -0.69
N PHE A 112 0.30 10.69 -1.47
CA PHE A 112 0.61 9.65 -2.46
C PHE A 112 0.36 10.07 -3.92
N GLY A 113 -0.16 11.28 -4.14
CA GLY A 113 -0.62 11.77 -5.44
C GLY A 113 -2.04 11.31 -5.78
N PRO A 114 -2.66 11.86 -6.84
CA PRO A 114 -4.01 11.50 -7.26
C PRO A 114 -4.10 10.05 -7.75
N THR A 115 -5.32 9.54 -7.91
CA THR A 115 -5.56 8.22 -8.50
C THR A 115 -5.81 8.35 -10.00
N ARG A 116 -5.57 7.28 -10.76
CA ARG A 116 -5.92 7.26 -12.19
C ARG A 116 -7.41 7.48 -12.44
N TYR A 117 -8.27 7.04 -11.52
CA TYR A 117 -9.71 7.12 -11.65
C TYR A 117 -10.21 8.57 -11.61
N GLN A 118 -9.52 9.44 -10.88
CA GLN A 118 -9.80 10.87 -10.85
C GLN A 118 -9.56 11.51 -12.22
N TRP A 119 -8.51 11.08 -12.95
CA TRP A 119 -8.27 11.49 -14.33
C TRP A 119 -9.30 10.88 -15.29
N ASP A 120 -9.50 9.56 -15.22
CA ASP A 120 -10.39 8.82 -16.12
C ASP A 120 -11.84 9.35 -16.07
N GLN A 121 -12.27 9.95 -14.95
CA GLN A 121 -13.60 10.51 -14.75
C GLN A 121 -13.66 12.05 -14.87
N GLY A 122 -12.54 12.73 -15.12
CA GLY A 122 -12.47 14.19 -15.13
C GLY A 122 -12.87 14.83 -13.80
N TYR A 123 -12.52 14.20 -12.67
CA TYR A 123 -12.96 14.59 -11.33
C TYR A 123 -12.57 16.04 -10.98
N PHE A 124 -11.31 16.41 -11.19
CA PHE A 124 -10.82 17.77 -10.90
C PHE A 124 -11.29 18.76 -11.95
N GLN A 125 -11.29 18.38 -13.22
CA GLN A 125 -11.86 19.17 -14.32
C GLN A 125 -13.31 19.61 -14.04
N GLN A 126 -14.16 18.69 -13.55
CA GLN A 126 -15.56 19.00 -13.20
C GLN A 126 -15.66 20.04 -12.07
N GLU A 127 -14.84 19.92 -11.03
CA GLU A 127 -14.80 20.89 -9.93
C GLU A 127 -14.29 22.27 -10.39
N ILE A 128 -13.28 22.30 -11.26
CA ILE A 128 -12.78 23.54 -11.88
C ILE A 128 -13.92 24.22 -12.66
N TYR A 129 -14.61 23.48 -13.55
CA TYR A 129 -15.72 24.04 -14.31
C TYR A 129 -16.86 24.53 -13.42
N ARG A 130 -17.17 23.82 -12.33
CA ARG A 130 -18.19 24.25 -11.37
C ARG A 130 -17.82 25.59 -10.74
N ARG A 131 -16.56 25.76 -10.29
CA ARG A 131 -16.08 27.02 -9.69
C ARG A 131 -16.07 28.17 -10.69
N VAL A 132 -15.59 27.93 -11.91
CA VAL A 132 -15.59 28.94 -12.98
C VAL A 132 -17.03 29.36 -13.32
N SER A 133 -17.94 28.39 -13.46
CA SER A 133 -19.36 28.66 -13.76
C SER A 133 -20.03 29.48 -12.66
N ASN A 134 -19.75 29.18 -11.38
CA ASN A 134 -20.25 29.99 -10.27
C ASN A 134 -19.69 31.41 -10.29
N GLY A 135 -18.40 31.60 -10.60
CA GLY A 135 -17.81 32.93 -10.74
C GLY A 135 -18.46 33.75 -11.85
N LEU A 136 -18.75 33.12 -13.00
CA LEU A 136 -19.47 33.77 -14.10
C LEU A 136 -20.91 34.14 -13.69
N ALA A 137 -21.59 33.28 -12.91
CA ALA A 137 -22.93 33.57 -12.38
C ALA A 137 -22.93 34.74 -11.38
N GLU A 138 -21.80 34.99 -10.71
CA GLU A 138 -21.56 36.16 -9.84
C GLU A 138 -21.12 37.41 -10.62
N ASN A 139 -21.25 37.41 -11.95
CA ASN A 139 -20.85 38.49 -12.87
C ASN A 139 -19.35 38.80 -12.90
N LEU A 140 -18.49 37.82 -12.56
CA LEU A 140 -17.06 37.94 -12.83
C LEU A 140 -16.81 37.79 -14.34
N SER A 141 -15.79 38.49 -14.86
CA SER A 141 -15.28 38.20 -16.20
C SER A 141 -14.63 36.80 -16.24
N LEU A 142 -14.46 36.26 -17.45
CA LEU A 142 -13.81 34.96 -17.64
C LEU A 142 -12.40 34.95 -17.01
N SER A 143 -11.63 36.02 -17.20
CA SER A 143 -10.28 36.16 -16.66
C SER A 143 -10.28 36.14 -15.12
N GLU A 144 -11.21 36.85 -14.49
CA GLU A 144 -11.35 36.89 -13.03
C GLU A 144 -11.84 35.56 -12.44
N ALA A 145 -12.72 34.85 -13.15
CA ALA A 145 -13.19 33.54 -12.71
C ALA A 145 -12.06 32.50 -12.74
N TRP A 146 -11.23 32.51 -13.79
CA TRP A 146 -10.07 31.62 -13.90
C TRP A 146 -8.93 31.97 -12.95
N SER A 147 -8.66 33.26 -12.71
CA SER A 147 -7.61 33.68 -11.77
C SER A 147 -7.91 33.34 -10.31
N LYS A 148 -9.18 33.06 -9.99
CA LYS A 148 -9.61 32.56 -8.67
C LYS A 148 -9.44 31.05 -8.48
N ILE A 149 -9.09 30.29 -9.53
CA ILE A 149 -8.84 28.85 -9.40
C ILE A 149 -7.47 28.64 -8.75
N ALA A 150 -7.44 27.87 -7.66
CA ALA A 150 -6.20 27.56 -6.97
C ALA A 150 -5.27 26.72 -7.86
N GLU A 151 -3.99 27.09 -7.90
CA GLU A 151 -2.97 26.38 -8.68
C GLU A 151 -2.87 24.91 -8.29
N LYS A 152 -2.97 24.57 -7.00
CA LYS A 152 -3.02 23.18 -6.50
C LYS A 152 -4.13 22.36 -7.17
N LEU A 153 -5.31 22.96 -7.35
CA LEU A 153 -6.45 22.29 -7.96
C LEU A 153 -6.22 22.07 -9.46
N ALA A 154 -5.71 23.07 -10.16
CA ALA A 154 -5.34 22.94 -11.56
C ALA A 154 -4.22 21.91 -11.76
N PHE A 155 -3.26 21.84 -10.83
CA PHE A 155 -2.17 20.88 -10.86
C PHE A 155 -2.65 19.43 -10.71
N TYR A 156 -3.71 19.18 -9.94
CA TYR A 156 -4.32 17.85 -9.89
C TYR A 156 -5.00 17.43 -11.20
N ASP A 157 -5.44 18.39 -12.03
CA ASP A 157 -6.05 18.14 -13.35
C ASP A 157 -5.02 18.00 -14.48
N TYR A 158 -3.76 17.70 -14.13
CA TYR A 158 -2.68 17.48 -15.08
C TYR A 158 -2.36 15.99 -15.24
N THR A 159 -2.35 15.48 -16.48
CA THR A 159 -2.12 14.05 -16.75
C THR A 159 -0.76 13.53 -16.28
N GLY A 160 0.28 14.38 -16.15
CA GLY A 160 1.59 13.94 -15.68
C GLY A 160 1.59 13.55 -14.20
N ASN A 161 0.55 13.92 -13.44
CA ASN A 161 0.36 13.51 -12.06
C ASN A 161 -0.44 12.21 -11.94
N ASN A 162 -0.94 11.65 -13.05
CA ASN A 162 -1.66 10.37 -13.06
C ASN A 162 -0.65 9.20 -12.87
N PRO A 163 -0.82 8.36 -11.83
CA PRO A 163 0.11 7.26 -11.53
C PRO A 163 0.16 6.19 -12.62
N ALA A 164 -0.79 6.16 -13.55
CA ALA A 164 -0.84 5.23 -14.68
C ALA A 164 0.00 5.67 -15.90
N LYS A 165 0.82 6.72 -15.78
CA LYS A 165 1.70 7.22 -16.84
C LYS A 165 3.16 6.79 -16.69
N GLY A 166 3.53 6.13 -15.59
CA GLY A 166 4.87 5.61 -15.36
C GLY A 166 5.34 4.55 -16.36
N GLY A 167 6.61 4.17 -16.25
CA GLY A 167 7.18 3.02 -16.97
C GLY A 167 8.13 2.26 -16.04
N LEU A 168 8.20 0.93 -16.18
CA LEU A 168 8.96 0.05 -15.26
C LEU A 168 10.44 0.45 -15.10
N PHE A 169 11.05 0.99 -16.16
CA PHE A 169 12.45 1.40 -16.17
C PHE A 169 12.64 2.93 -16.14
N ARG A 170 11.55 3.70 -15.96
CA ARG A 170 11.62 5.14 -15.70
C ARG A 170 11.74 5.34 -14.19
N ALA A 171 12.98 5.27 -13.71
CA ALA A 171 13.31 5.40 -12.29
C ALA A 171 13.47 6.88 -11.89
N GLY A 172 13.27 7.16 -10.61
CA GLY A 172 13.43 8.50 -10.03
C GLY A 172 12.10 9.24 -9.83
N SER A 173 12.21 10.52 -9.49
CA SER A 173 11.08 11.38 -9.21
C SER A 173 10.30 11.72 -10.48
N ILE A 174 9.10 12.27 -10.31
CA ILE A 174 8.35 12.88 -11.41
C ILE A 174 9.12 14.11 -11.96
N ASP A 175 9.93 14.76 -11.12
CA ASP A 175 10.66 16.00 -11.44
C ASP A 175 12.06 15.79 -12.03
N ASN A 176 12.47 14.57 -12.37
CA ASN A 176 13.87 14.21 -12.69
C ASN A 176 14.67 15.29 -13.46
N GLY A 177 15.44 16.09 -12.71
CA GLY A 177 16.62 16.85 -13.13
C GLY A 177 16.42 18.19 -13.86
N ASP A 178 15.39 18.35 -14.70
CA ASP A 178 15.22 19.54 -15.55
C ASP A 178 13.91 20.31 -15.30
N GLY A 179 13.09 19.87 -14.34
CA GLY A 179 11.80 20.49 -14.02
C GLY A 179 10.70 20.24 -15.05
N ILE A 180 10.96 19.40 -16.07
CA ILE A 180 9.96 18.93 -17.02
C ILE A 180 9.39 17.64 -16.46
N ALA A 181 8.05 17.53 -16.40
CA ALA A 181 7.39 16.30 -15.96
C ALA A 181 7.78 15.14 -16.89
N VAL A 182 8.73 14.32 -16.47
CA VAL A 182 8.94 13.00 -17.06
C VAL A 182 7.78 12.15 -16.57
N GLU A 183 7.14 11.38 -17.46
CA GLU A 183 6.05 10.49 -17.08
C GLU A 183 6.56 9.30 -16.22
N CYS A 184 7.01 9.60 -15.00
CA CYS A 184 7.34 8.66 -13.94
C CYS A 184 6.09 8.37 -13.09
N SER A 185 6.04 7.19 -12.48
CA SER A 185 4.94 6.86 -11.56
C SER A 185 5.18 7.52 -10.20
N SER A 186 4.10 7.96 -9.54
CA SER A 186 4.15 8.42 -8.14
C SER A 186 4.38 7.25 -7.16
N PRO A 187 4.66 7.54 -5.87
CA PRO A 187 4.71 6.52 -4.82
C PRO A 187 3.47 5.63 -4.76
N ARG A 188 2.28 6.14 -5.11
CA ARG A 188 1.06 5.32 -5.22
C ARG A 188 1.23 4.14 -6.18
N GLY A 189 1.78 4.39 -7.36
CA GLY A 189 1.97 3.33 -8.35
C GLY A 189 3.11 2.38 -7.99
N TRP A 190 4.23 2.88 -7.47
CA TRP A 190 5.34 2.03 -6.99
C TRP A 190 4.93 1.14 -5.82
N PHE A 191 4.23 1.69 -4.83
CA PHE A 191 3.70 0.94 -3.69
C PHE A 191 2.75 -0.16 -4.15
N THR A 192 1.81 0.17 -5.04
CA THR A 192 0.84 -0.78 -5.60
C THR A 192 1.55 -1.93 -6.32
N PHE A 193 2.51 -1.61 -7.19
CA PHE A 193 3.27 -2.61 -7.95
C PHE A 193 4.07 -3.55 -7.03
N GLY A 194 4.81 -2.99 -6.06
CA GLY A 194 5.60 -3.76 -5.12
C GLY A 194 4.74 -4.73 -4.30
N HIS A 195 3.67 -4.22 -3.67
CA HIS A 195 2.81 -5.04 -2.82
C HIS A 195 2.02 -6.09 -3.60
N ALA A 196 1.51 -5.77 -4.80
CA ALA A 196 0.84 -6.75 -5.65
C ALA A 196 1.79 -7.87 -6.10
N THR A 197 3.05 -7.53 -6.44
CA THR A 197 4.05 -8.52 -6.85
C THR A 197 4.45 -9.42 -5.68
N PHE A 198 4.74 -8.85 -4.52
CA PHE A 198 5.06 -9.64 -3.33
C PHE A 198 3.88 -10.49 -2.89
N ALA A 199 2.65 -10.00 -2.94
CA ALA A 199 1.46 -10.79 -2.62
C ALA A 199 1.38 -12.08 -3.46
N LEU A 200 1.68 -11.99 -4.76
CA LEU A 200 1.72 -13.15 -5.65
C LEU A 200 2.85 -14.13 -5.32
N LEU A 201 4.04 -13.63 -4.98
CA LEU A 201 5.16 -14.48 -4.55
C LEU A 201 4.86 -15.20 -3.23
N PHE A 202 4.25 -14.49 -2.28
CA PHE A 202 3.90 -15.03 -0.97
C PHE A 202 2.78 -16.07 -1.06
N LEU A 203 1.84 -15.91 -1.99
CA LEU A 203 0.84 -16.95 -2.29
C LEU A 203 1.51 -18.26 -2.71
N PHE A 204 2.51 -18.21 -3.59
CA PHE A 204 3.26 -19.40 -3.98
C PHE A 204 4.01 -20.01 -2.77
N GLY A 205 4.66 -19.18 -1.96
CA GLY A 205 5.31 -19.61 -0.72
C GLY A 205 4.33 -20.30 0.24
N HIS A 206 3.13 -19.74 0.40
CA HIS A 206 2.08 -20.31 1.23
C HIS A 206 1.64 -21.70 0.75
N ILE A 207 1.37 -21.85 -0.55
CA ILE A 207 1.00 -23.14 -1.17
C ILE A 207 2.14 -24.15 -1.00
N TRP A 208 3.37 -23.74 -1.31
CA TRP A 208 4.55 -24.59 -1.18
C TRP A 208 4.76 -25.10 0.26
N HIS A 209 4.75 -24.20 1.24
CA HIS A 209 4.95 -24.57 2.64
C HIS A 209 3.77 -25.34 3.21
N GLY A 210 2.53 -24.99 2.82
CA GLY A 210 1.33 -25.73 3.20
C GLY A 210 1.38 -27.18 2.71
N ALA A 211 1.74 -27.39 1.44
CA ALA A 211 1.92 -28.73 0.87
C ALA A 211 3.05 -29.50 1.57
N ARG A 212 4.21 -28.87 1.81
CA ARG A 212 5.34 -29.50 2.49
C ARG A 212 5.01 -29.93 3.92
N THR A 213 4.19 -29.15 4.63
CA THR A 213 3.76 -29.47 6.00
C THR A 213 2.75 -30.63 6.01
N LEU A 214 1.74 -30.60 5.15
CA LEU A 214 0.69 -31.62 5.10
C LEU A 214 1.20 -32.95 4.53
N PHE A 215 2.00 -32.90 3.47
CA PHE A 215 2.52 -34.07 2.77
C PHE A 215 3.97 -34.39 3.15
N ARG A 216 4.34 -34.08 4.41
CA ARG A 216 5.71 -34.28 4.92
C ARG A 216 6.16 -35.73 4.80
N GLU A 217 5.27 -36.68 5.06
CA GLU A 217 5.56 -38.12 5.08
C GLU A 217 5.97 -38.65 3.71
N VAL A 218 5.40 -38.10 2.64
CA VAL A 218 5.69 -38.50 1.25
C VAL A 218 6.67 -37.55 0.55
N PHE A 219 7.30 -36.63 1.28
CA PHE A 219 8.18 -35.62 0.69
C PHE A 219 9.41 -36.22 -0.01
N ALA A 220 9.90 -37.37 0.47
CA ALA A 220 11.05 -38.07 -0.10
C ALA A 220 10.66 -39.15 -1.14
N GLY A 221 9.38 -39.28 -1.46
CA GLY A 221 8.83 -40.34 -2.32
C GLY A 221 7.62 -41.02 -1.67
N ILE A 222 6.83 -41.71 -2.49
CA ILE A 222 5.72 -42.55 -2.03
C ILE A 222 6.21 -43.93 -1.61
N ASP A 223 5.36 -44.67 -0.88
CA ASP A 223 5.59 -46.08 -0.55
C ASP A 223 5.71 -46.92 -1.85
N PRO A 224 6.79 -47.69 -2.04
CA PRO A 224 6.94 -48.57 -3.20
C PRO A 224 5.86 -49.67 -3.30
N ASP A 225 5.15 -50.01 -2.21
CA ASP A 225 4.19 -51.11 -2.15
C ASP A 225 2.71 -50.65 -2.14
N LEU A 226 2.38 -49.50 -2.73
CA LEU A 226 1.07 -48.82 -2.61
C LEU A 226 -0.10 -49.43 -3.43
N ASP A 227 0.15 -50.47 -4.22
CA ASP A 227 -0.69 -50.88 -5.37
C ASP A 227 -2.19 -51.04 -5.09
N ALA A 228 -2.58 -51.79 -4.05
CA ALA A 228 -4.00 -52.10 -3.81
C ALA A 228 -4.83 -50.87 -3.40
N GLN A 229 -4.22 -49.84 -2.82
CA GLN A 229 -4.94 -48.67 -2.26
C GLN A 229 -5.41 -47.67 -3.32
N VAL A 230 -4.87 -47.75 -4.53
CA VAL A 230 -5.19 -46.84 -5.64
C VAL A 230 -6.11 -47.47 -6.69
N GLU A 231 -6.44 -48.75 -6.55
CA GLU A 231 -7.35 -49.45 -7.46
C GLU A 231 -8.81 -48.99 -7.29
N PHE A 232 -9.48 -48.75 -8.43
CA PHE A 232 -10.87 -48.30 -8.44
C PHE A 232 -11.80 -49.33 -7.81
N GLY A 233 -12.52 -48.91 -6.77
CA GLY A 233 -13.62 -49.69 -6.20
C GLY A 233 -13.21 -50.82 -5.25
N THR A 234 -11.93 -50.97 -4.93
CA THR A 234 -11.40 -51.97 -3.97
C THR A 234 -11.87 -51.70 -2.52
N PHE A 235 -11.98 -50.44 -2.14
CA PHE A 235 -12.42 -49.98 -0.82
C PHE A 235 -13.75 -49.21 -0.91
N GLN A 236 -14.51 -49.16 0.20
CA GLN A 236 -15.70 -48.32 0.31
C GLN A 236 -15.33 -46.85 0.53
N LYS A 237 -14.15 -46.58 1.11
CA LYS A 237 -13.61 -45.23 1.34
C LYS A 237 -12.15 -45.15 0.88
N VAL A 238 -11.82 -44.11 0.11
CA VAL A 238 -10.44 -43.89 -0.40
C VAL A 238 -9.49 -43.62 0.78
N GLY A 239 -8.32 -44.26 0.76
CA GLY A 239 -7.28 -44.10 1.78
C GLY A 239 -7.56 -44.79 3.13
N ASP A 240 -8.56 -45.67 3.21
CA ASP A 240 -8.91 -46.39 4.45
C ASP A 240 -8.92 -47.92 4.24
N PRO A 241 -7.82 -48.62 4.60
CA PRO A 241 -7.67 -50.07 4.43
C PRO A 241 -8.71 -50.91 5.18
N THR A 242 -9.36 -50.35 6.21
CA THR A 242 -10.37 -51.08 7.01
C THR A 242 -11.70 -51.26 6.28
N THR A 243 -11.87 -50.61 5.13
CA THR A 243 -13.13 -50.55 4.39
C THR A 243 -13.14 -51.39 3.11
N ARG A 244 -12.33 -52.46 3.04
CA ARG A 244 -12.25 -53.32 1.85
C ARG A 244 -13.60 -53.94 1.52
N LYS A 245 -14.04 -53.87 0.25
CA LYS A 245 -15.28 -54.53 -0.17
C LYS A 245 -15.11 -56.04 -0.11
N GLN A 246 -16.13 -56.73 0.41
CA GLN A 246 -16.21 -58.18 0.33
C GLN A 246 -16.55 -58.57 -1.11
N ALA A 247 -15.93 -59.64 -1.62
CA ALA A 247 -16.33 -60.24 -2.89
C ALA A 247 -17.79 -60.70 -2.76
N VAL A 248 -18.64 -60.22 -3.67
CA VAL A 248 -20.01 -60.72 -3.84
C VAL A 248 -19.96 -61.96 -4.71
#